data_AF-A0A067BDW8-F1
#
_entry.id   AF-A0A067BDW8-F1
#
_cell.length_a   1.000
_cell.length_b   1.000
_cell.length_c   1.000
_cell.angle_alpha   90.00
_cell.angle_beta   90.00
_cell.angle_gamma   90.00
#
_symmetry.space_group_name_H-M   'P 1'
#
loop_
_entity.id
_entity.type
_entity.pdbx_description
1 polymer ?
#
loop_
_entity_poly.entity_id
_entity_poly.type
_entity_poly.pdbx_seq_one_letter_code
_entity_poly.pdbx_strand_id
1 'polypeptide(L)'
;MKLEESKIVLRPQDRMLKNFTDDLADGSKFSTLLHHLFPLDYDTHMVHEIDVEQRLANIERFNKSLRVESSSDVKVPGIVTADSIAAQRGLENAVFISVLFTLSPGHFSKVNTEKCRKVFLQIVSAWKKVRSLMLEVKRMPDDPLGAENMMVVTLGKEMRRVEELHTLLQKEMTSLVCASNESAGVLSKLLHKILCFTWRMLSQRDRGVDGDIIDERRADTIRKFTSVSADAIRRLISDEPSARHRSISDTEVMTRVFGIQKVLKQHFNDLHAIFRHYSCSTLRGHSATMSLQEYIKFIKDCNIVDKKVHLPIVDAIYHHCVEAQDDGTAQREMSPMDFVHALILVADKKFPSMVFEERIQELLDKCVLPNASRSQPEAFRLLLHSPDVRAVFLKYKSALQHIFKYYSNMKTDDEMTAASKSSTTLDVNEFLNLAKDCKLMGFFVTDAIVKQVFILVQRQYDDTETQVSTTTTDDELQIDFAEFEEALAVLTEHVICNPYIPLHKRLEQFVTEMVLPRARQKKTKGDLR
;
A
#
# COMPACT_ATOMS: atom_id res chain seq x y z
N MET A 1 -10.39 16.96 33.13
CA MET A 1 -9.20 16.09 33.27
C MET A 1 -8.02 16.91 32.76
N LYS A 2 -7.11 17.38 33.63
CA LYS A 2 -6.00 18.24 33.20
C LYS A 2 -4.99 17.37 32.43
N LEU A 3 -4.99 17.49 31.10
CA LEU A 3 -4.07 16.75 30.22
C LEU A 3 -2.58 17.02 30.53
N GLU A 4 -2.29 18.12 31.22
CA GLU A 4 -0.94 18.60 31.52
C GLU A 4 -0.17 17.74 32.55
N GLU A 5 -0.87 16.95 33.36
CA GLU A 5 -0.24 16.09 34.38
C GLU A 5 0.02 14.65 33.89
N SER A 6 -0.25 14.35 32.61
CA SER A 6 0.03 13.04 32.04
C SER A 6 1.54 12.85 31.84
N LYS A 7 2.15 11.97 32.63
CA LYS A 7 3.54 11.48 32.46
C LYS A 7 3.79 10.71 31.15
N ILE A 8 2.85 10.74 30.19
CA ILE A 8 3.06 10.26 28.81
C ILE A 8 3.89 11.33 28.09
N VAL A 9 5.14 11.45 28.52
CA VAL A 9 6.16 12.24 27.82
C VAL A 9 6.40 11.55 26.48
N LEU A 10 6.08 12.29 25.42
CA LEU A 10 6.34 12.06 23.99
C LEU A 10 7.32 10.91 23.70
N ARG A 11 6.80 9.69 23.53
CA ARG A 11 7.64 8.59 23.07
C ARG A 11 7.76 8.69 21.54
N PRO A 12 8.97 8.64 20.97
CA PRO A 12 9.16 8.68 19.51
C PRO A 12 8.33 7.62 18.76
N GLN A 13 8.17 6.44 19.37
CA GLN A 13 7.34 5.33 18.86
C GLN A 13 5.86 5.69 18.67
N ASP A 14 5.33 6.66 19.42
CA ASP A 14 3.92 7.07 19.31
C ASP A 14 3.67 7.93 18.05
N ARG A 15 4.73 8.36 17.36
CA ARG A 15 4.67 9.13 16.10
C ARG A 15 4.92 8.28 14.85
N MET A 16 5.18 6.99 15.02
CA MET A 16 5.46 6.08 13.92
C MET A 16 4.17 5.42 13.43
N LEU A 17 3.88 5.52 12.14
CA LEU A 17 2.78 4.82 11.48
C LEU A 17 3.33 4.10 10.24
N LYS A 18 2.87 2.87 9.98
CA LYS A 18 3.24 2.12 8.78
C LYS A 18 2.32 2.49 7.62
N ASN A 19 2.90 2.81 6.46
CA ASN A 19 2.23 2.91 5.14
C ASN A 19 1.16 3.98 5.03
N PHE A 20 1.12 4.88 6.01
CA PHE A 20 -0.04 5.70 6.27
C PHE A 20 -0.32 6.70 5.14
N THR A 21 0.76 7.22 4.55
CA THR A 21 0.66 8.28 3.56
C THR A 21 0.28 7.74 2.18
N ASP A 22 0.88 6.61 1.81
CA ASP A 22 0.61 5.92 0.55
C ASP A 22 -0.79 5.28 0.54
N ASP A 23 -1.24 4.72 1.67
CA ASP A 23 -2.57 4.13 1.80
C ASP A 23 -3.70 5.15 1.67
N LEU A 24 -3.47 6.41 2.05
CA LEU A 24 -4.42 7.51 1.87
C LEU A 24 -4.40 8.10 0.46
N ALA A 25 -3.23 8.08 -0.18
CA ALA A 25 -3.07 8.50 -1.57
C ALA A 25 -3.67 7.48 -2.56
N ASP A 26 -3.78 6.21 -2.17
CA ASP A 26 -4.43 5.17 -2.94
C ASP A 26 -5.97 5.24 -2.82
N GLY A 27 -6.66 5.47 -3.94
CA GLY A 27 -8.11 5.62 -3.97
C GLY A 27 -8.89 4.35 -3.59
N SER A 28 -8.31 3.16 -3.76
CA SER A 28 -8.93 1.88 -3.42
C SER A 28 -8.78 1.58 -1.93
N LYS A 29 -7.60 1.81 -1.36
CA LYS A 29 -7.34 1.67 0.09
C LYS A 29 -8.10 2.72 0.88
N PHE A 30 -8.15 3.95 0.37
CA PHE A 30 -8.99 5.00 0.94
C PHE A 30 -10.48 4.65 0.92
N SER A 31 -10.99 4.10 -0.18
CA SER A 31 -12.37 3.59 -0.25
C SER A 31 -12.64 2.47 0.75
N THR A 32 -11.67 1.57 0.91
CA THR A 32 -11.75 0.45 1.84
C THR A 32 -11.80 0.95 3.28
N LEU A 33 -10.98 1.95 3.61
CA LEU A 33 -11.01 2.63 4.89
C LEU A 33 -12.36 3.33 5.14
N LEU A 34 -12.91 4.03 4.14
CA LEU A 34 -14.23 4.65 4.24
C LEU A 34 -15.35 3.60 4.40
N HIS A 35 -15.27 2.45 3.74
CA HIS A 35 -16.20 1.34 3.97
C HIS A 35 -16.12 0.80 5.40
N HIS A 36 -14.91 0.59 5.93
CA HIS A 36 -14.74 0.14 7.31
C HIS A 36 -15.31 1.13 8.32
N LEU A 37 -15.14 2.42 8.06
CA LEU A 37 -15.62 3.48 8.93
C LEU A 37 -17.13 3.73 8.73
N PHE A 38 -17.64 3.66 7.51
CA PHE A 38 -19.01 4.04 7.19
C PHE A 38 -19.68 2.97 6.30
N PRO A 39 -19.85 1.73 6.80
CA PRO A 39 -20.25 0.58 5.97
C PRO A 39 -21.66 0.69 5.38
N LEU A 40 -22.49 1.59 5.90
CA LEU A 40 -23.83 1.87 5.37
C LEU A 40 -23.81 2.91 4.24
N ASP A 41 -22.90 3.88 4.32
CA ASP A 41 -22.77 4.96 3.35
C ASP A 41 -21.82 4.58 2.21
N TYR A 42 -20.90 3.65 2.49
CA TYR A 42 -19.92 3.09 1.56
C TYR A 42 -20.04 1.58 1.68
N ASP A 43 -20.93 0.97 0.90
CA ASP A 43 -21.13 -0.49 0.89
C ASP A 43 -19.88 -1.22 0.35
N THR A 44 -19.74 -2.51 0.64
CA THR A 44 -18.81 -3.44 -0.01
C THR A 44 -18.83 -3.35 -1.54
N HIS A 45 -19.99 -3.06 -2.14
CA HIS A 45 -20.11 -2.80 -3.59
C HIS A 45 -19.55 -1.43 -4.02
N MET A 46 -19.39 -0.49 -3.09
CA MET A 46 -18.74 0.80 -3.29
C MET A 46 -17.23 0.78 -2.99
N VAL A 47 -16.67 -0.36 -2.56
CA VAL A 47 -15.22 -0.55 -2.43
C VAL A 47 -14.62 -0.77 -3.82
N HIS A 48 -14.44 0.34 -4.53
CA HIS A 48 -13.70 0.42 -5.78
C HIS A 48 -12.71 1.56 -5.68
N GLU A 49 -11.76 1.65 -6.60
CA GLU A 49 -10.89 2.83 -6.68
C GLU A 49 -11.76 4.10 -6.83
N ILE A 50 -11.79 4.92 -5.77
CA ILE A 50 -12.50 6.20 -5.79
C ILE A 50 -11.59 7.21 -6.48
N ASP A 51 -12.12 7.91 -7.49
CA ASP A 51 -11.37 8.93 -8.19
C ASP A 51 -10.99 10.12 -7.31
N VAL A 52 -10.05 10.93 -7.79
CA VAL A 52 -9.56 12.09 -7.04
C VAL A 52 -10.68 13.08 -6.76
N GLU A 53 -11.63 13.25 -7.69
CA GLU A 53 -12.77 14.17 -7.56
C GLU A 53 -13.83 13.67 -6.56
N GLN A 54 -14.12 12.39 -6.55
CA GLN A 54 -15.04 11.73 -5.63
C GLN A 54 -14.40 11.64 -4.24
N ARG A 55 -13.07 11.45 -4.14
CA ARG A 55 -12.34 11.60 -2.87
C ARG A 55 -12.45 13.03 -2.35
N LEU A 56 -12.19 14.02 -3.20
CA LEU A 56 -12.36 15.44 -2.92
C LEU A 56 -13.79 15.74 -2.45
N ALA A 57 -14.80 15.23 -3.15
CA ALA A 57 -16.20 15.39 -2.82
C ALA A 57 -16.55 14.74 -1.47
N ASN A 58 -15.97 13.57 -1.17
CA ASN A 58 -16.17 12.90 0.12
C ASN A 58 -15.52 13.69 1.27
N ILE A 59 -14.31 14.24 1.06
CA ILE A 59 -13.62 15.13 2.02
C ILE A 59 -14.43 16.41 2.22
N GLU A 60 -14.94 17.02 1.15
CA GLU A 60 -15.75 18.23 1.22
C GLU A 60 -17.10 17.96 1.91
N ARG A 61 -17.76 16.84 1.59
CA ARG A 61 -19.00 16.38 2.23
C ARG A 61 -18.78 16.15 3.72
N PHE A 62 -17.66 15.53 4.07
CA PHE A 62 -17.25 15.31 5.46
C PHE A 62 -17.03 16.64 6.19
N ASN A 63 -16.28 17.58 5.60
CA ASN A 63 -16.06 18.92 6.14
C ASN A 63 -17.38 19.68 6.34
N LYS A 64 -18.35 19.50 5.44
CA LYS A 64 -19.71 20.07 5.57
C LYS A 64 -20.54 19.40 6.67
N SER A 65 -20.40 18.08 6.87
CA SER A 65 -21.13 17.34 7.92
C SER A 65 -20.57 17.57 9.33
N LEU A 66 -19.31 17.98 9.43
CA LEU A 66 -18.57 18.16 10.67
C LEU A 66 -18.99 19.36 11.54
N ARG A 67 -20.10 20.04 11.22
CA ARG A 67 -20.54 21.31 11.83
C ARG A 67 -20.25 21.35 13.34
N VAL A 68 -19.08 21.87 13.68
CA VAL A 68 -18.77 22.34 15.01
C VAL A 68 -19.66 23.54 15.17
N GLU A 69 -20.64 23.43 16.08
CA GLU A 69 -21.55 24.51 16.37
C GLU A 69 -20.73 25.78 16.60
N SER A 70 -21.06 26.82 15.83
CA SER A 70 -20.38 28.12 15.79
C SER A 70 -20.54 28.93 17.10
N SER A 71 -20.82 28.26 18.22
CA SER A 71 -21.10 28.84 19.54
C SER A 71 -19.91 28.82 20.49
N SER A 72 -18.73 28.38 20.04
CA SER A 72 -17.48 28.56 20.79
C SER A 72 -16.43 29.26 19.92
N ASP A 73 -15.70 30.21 20.48
CA ASP A 73 -14.61 30.98 19.84
C ASP A 73 -13.43 30.12 19.33
N VAL A 74 -13.59 28.80 19.29
CA VAL A 74 -12.62 27.86 18.76
C VAL A 74 -12.93 27.63 17.29
N LYS A 75 -12.35 28.47 16.42
CA LYS A 75 -12.24 28.16 14.99
C LYS A 75 -11.38 26.90 14.85
N VAL A 76 -12.02 25.76 14.58
CA VAL A 76 -11.27 24.56 14.20
C VAL A 76 -10.45 24.90 12.94
N PRO A 77 -9.13 24.64 12.92
CA PRO A 77 -8.31 24.89 11.74
C PRO A 77 -8.92 24.20 10.52
N GLY A 78 -8.91 24.86 9.36
CA GLY A 78 -9.44 24.30 8.12
C GLY A 78 -8.90 22.88 7.90
N ILE A 79 -9.78 21.90 8.02
CA ILE A 79 -9.43 20.48 7.98
C ILE A 79 -8.98 20.13 6.55
N VAL A 80 -7.75 19.63 6.47
CA VAL A 80 -7.19 18.69 5.46
C VAL A 80 -7.80 18.79 4.07
N THR A 81 -7.05 19.41 3.16
CA THR A 81 -7.39 19.51 1.74
C THR A 81 -6.92 18.27 0.99
N ALA A 82 -7.46 18.00 -0.21
CA ALA A 82 -6.85 16.96 -1.06
C ALA A 82 -5.40 17.29 -1.39
N ASP A 83 -5.01 18.57 -1.42
CA ASP A 83 -3.62 18.98 -1.52
C ASP A 83 -2.77 18.47 -0.35
N SER A 84 -3.35 18.32 0.85
CA SER A 84 -2.64 17.77 2.01
C SER A 84 -2.41 16.26 1.88
N ILE A 85 -3.40 15.55 1.31
CA ILE A 85 -3.31 14.10 1.03
C ILE A 85 -2.34 13.86 -0.14
N ALA A 86 -2.48 14.61 -1.24
CA ALA A 86 -1.65 14.54 -2.43
C ALA A 86 -0.20 14.99 -2.16
N ALA A 87 0.01 16.00 -1.32
CA ALA A 87 1.32 16.40 -0.84
C ALA A 87 1.87 15.47 0.26
N GLN A 88 1.19 14.36 0.55
CA GLN A 88 1.69 13.32 1.43
C GLN A 88 2.03 13.84 2.84
N ARG A 89 1.21 14.73 3.39
CA ARG A 89 1.47 15.35 4.70
C ARG A 89 0.96 14.45 5.83
N GLY A 90 1.89 13.79 6.52
CA GLY A 90 1.59 12.79 7.55
C GLY A 90 0.69 13.32 8.67
N LEU A 91 0.97 14.54 9.15
CA LEU A 91 0.21 15.19 10.21
C LEU A 91 -1.26 15.45 9.81
N GLU A 92 -1.49 16.15 8.71
CA GLU A 92 -2.82 16.45 8.19
C GLU A 92 -3.61 15.16 7.94
N ASN A 93 -2.98 14.17 7.33
CA ASN A 93 -3.56 12.87 7.08
C ASN A 93 -4.02 12.17 8.38
N ALA A 94 -3.22 12.21 9.46
CA ALA A 94 -3.57 11.57 10.72
C ALA A 94 -4.71 12.31 11.45
N VAL A 95 -4.74 13.64 11.36
CA VAL A 95 -5.86 14.45 11.85
C VAL A 95 -7.14 14.03 11.12
N PHE A 96 -7.10 13.90 9.80
CA PHE A 96 -8.27 13.50 9.01
C PHE A 96 -8.82 12.12 9.42
N ILE A 97 -7.96 11.10 9.52
CA ILE A 97 -8.37 9.77 9.97
C ILE A 97 -8.91 9.80 11.40
N SER A 98 -8.26 10.55 12.29
CA SER A 98 -8.72 10.68 13.67
C SER A 98 -10.14 11.22 13.74
N VAL A 99 -10.45 12.22 12.93
CA VAL A 99 -11.78 12.83 12.88
C VAL A 99 -12.80 11.88 12.22
N LEU A 100 -12.40 11.12 11.18
CA LEU A 100 -13.27 10.09 10.59
C LEU A 100 -13.63 8.99 11.59
N PHE A 101 -12.67 8.52 12.40
CA PHE A 101 -12.94 7.55 13.47
C PHE A 101 -13.90 8.12 14.53
N THR A 102 -13.79 9.41 14.88
CA THR A 102 -14.69 10.06 15.86
C THR A 102 -16.13 10.21 15.40
N LEU A 103 -16.36 10.27 14.09
CA LEU A 103 -17.68 10.57 13.52
C LEU A 103 -18.36 9.35 12.90
N SER A 104 -17.67 8.22 12.84
CA SER A 104 -18.20 7.01 12.22
C SER A 104 -19.32 6.37 13.06
N PRO A 105 -20.53 6.21 12.48
CA PRO A 105 -21.65 5.50 13.09
C PRO A 105 -21.52 3.98 12.99
N GLY A 106 -20.59 3.46 12.17
CA GLY A 106 -20.40 2.02 11.91
C GLY A 106 -19.78 1.22 13.07
N HIS A 107 -19.20 1.91 14.05
CA HIS A 107 -18.51 1.27 15.16
C HIS A 107 -19.42 0.66 16.23
N PHE A 108 -20.72 0.93 16.17
CA PHE A 108 -21.70 0.12 16.87
C PHE A 108 -21.88 -1.16 16.05
N SER A 109 -21.15 -2.22 16.42
CA SER A 109 -21.37 -3.53 15.84
C SER A 109 -22.87 -3.81 15.88
N LYS A 110 -23.50 -3.92 14.70
CA LYS A 110 -24.90 -4.32 14.62
C LYS A 110 -24.97 -5.70 15.27
N VAL A 111 -25.49 -5.71 16.49
CA VAL A 111 -25.67 -6.91 17.28
C VAL A 111 -26.42 -7.92 16.42
N ASN A 112 -25.83 -9.08 16.15
CA ASN A 112 -26.46 -10.10 15.32
C ASN A 112 -27.67 -10.68 16.07
N THR A 113 -28.85 -10.12 15.81
CA THR A 113 -30.10 -10.49 16.49
C THR A 113 -30.71 -11.79 15.96
N GLU A 114 -30.13 -12.42 14.93
CA GLU A 114 -30.74 -13.55 14.23
C GLU A 114 -30.92 -14.78 15.12
N LYS A 115 -29.97 -15.01 16.04
CA LYS A 115 -30.08 -16.11 17.01
C LYS A 115 -31.22 -15.87 18.00
N CYS A 116 -31.33 -14.67 18.58
CA CYS A 116 -32.45 -14.29 19.44
C CYS A 116 -33.80 -14.36 18.70
N ARG A 117 -33.84 -13.91 17.43
CA ARG A 117 -35.01 -14.01 16.57
C ARG A 117 -35.45 -15.46 16.39
N LYS A 118 -34.53 -16.37 16.11
CA LYS A 118 -34.82 -17.81 15.98
C LYS A 118 -35.39 -18.41 17.26
N VAL A 119 -34.78 -18.11 18.42
CA VAL A 119 -35.29 -18.58 19.72
C VAL A 119 -36.68 -18.00 20.01
N PHE A 120 -36.91 -16.72 19.72
CA PHE A 120 -38.23 -16.09 19.87
C PHE A 120 -39.29 -16.78 18.99
N LEU A 121 -38.98 -17.09 17.74
CA LEU A 121 -39.89 -17.82 16.86
C LEU A 121 -40.19 -19.24 17.37
N GLN A 122 -39.21 -19.91 17.99
CA GLN A 122 -39.42 -21.20 18.65
C GLN A 122 -40.34 -21.09 19.86
N ILE A 123 -40.20 -20.03 20.67
CA ILE A 123 -41.11 -19.73 21.79
C ILE A 123 -42.54 -19.55 21.28
N VAL A 124 -42.73 -18.75 20.23
CA VAL A 124 -44.05 -18.54 19.60
C VAL A 124 -44.64 -19.86 19.11
N SER A 125 -43.83 -20.71 18.48
CA SER A 125 -44.28 -22.03 18.04
C SER A 125 -44.63 -22.97 19.20
N ALA A 126 -43.87 -22.94 20.28
CA ALA A 126 -44.12 -23.77 21.46
C ALA A 126 -45.40 -23.33 22.17
N TRP A 127 -45.64 -22.02 22.33
CA TRP A 127 -46.90 -21.48 22.86
C TRP A 127 -48.12 -21.86 22.02
N LYS A 128 -48.00 -21.90 20.69
CA LYS A 128 -49.07 -22.41 19.82
C LYS A 128 -49.40 -23.87 20.12
N LYS A 129 -48.39 -24.72 20.35
CA LYS A 129 -48.58 -26.13 20.73
C LYS A 129 -49.21 -26.27 22.12
N VAL A 130 -48.71 -25.54 23.11
CA VAL A 130 -49.28 -25.49 24.47
C VAL A 130 -50.76 -25.12 24.41
N ARG A 131 -51.13 -24.07 23.64
CA ARG A 131 -52.52 -23.67 23.45
C ARG A 131 -53.37 -24.80 22.83
N SER A 132 -52.87 -25.50 21.82
CA SER A 132 -53.58 -26.64 21.21
C SER A 132 -53.84 -27.74 22.22
N LEU A 133 -52.80 -28.14 22.95
CA LEU A 133 -52.87 -29.19 23.98
C LEU A 133 -53.83 -28.80 25.11
N MET A 134 -53.82 -27.56 25.58
CA MET A 134 -54.78 -27.08 26.58
C MET A 134 -56.23 -27.13 26.09
N LEU A 135 -56.46 -26.79 24.82
CA LEU A 135 -57.79 -26.87 24.22
C LEU A 135 -58.27 -28.31 24.05
N GLU A 136 -57.37 -29.25 23.75
CA GLU A 136 -57.69 -30.67 23.63
C GLU A 136 -57.95 -31.31 24.99
N VAL A 137 -57.11 -31.03 26.01
CA VAL A 137 -57.35 -31.47 27.40
C VAL A 137 -58.71 -30.97 27.90
N LYS A 138 -59.08 -29.73 27.59
CA LYS A 138 -60.40 -29.17 27.96
C LYS A 138 -61.58 -29.87 27.26
N ARG A 139 -61.39 -30.49 26.10
CA ARG A 139 -62.45 -31.11 25.28
C ARG A 139 -62.74 -32.56 25.66
N MET A 140 -61.91 -33.20 26.48
CA MET A 140 -62.02 -34.62 26.85
C MET A 140 -62.11 -34.78 28.37
N PRO A 141 -63.20 -34.34 29.04
CA PRO A 141 -63.29 -34.31 30.51
C PRO A 141 -63.50 -35.67 31.19
N ASP A 142 -63.81 -36.74 30.44
CA ASP A 142 -64.08 -38.08 30.98
C ASP A 142 -63.56 -39.16 30.01
N ASP A 143 -62.28 -39.57 30.12
CA ASP A 143 -61.73 -40.73 29.39
C ASP A 143 -61.22 -41.83 30.36
N PRO A 144 -61.85 -43.02 30.42
CA PRO A 144 -61.47 -44.11 31.32
C PRO A 144 -60.13 -44.80 31.01
N LEU A 145 -59.49 -44.51 29.87
CA LEU A 145 -58.33 -45.29 29.36
C LEU A 145 -56.95 -44.64 29.59
N GLY A 146 -56.85 -43.59 30.41
CA GLY A 146 -55.57 -43.00 30.81
C GLY A 146 -54.91 -42.09 29.76
N ALA A 147 -55.60 -41.75 28.67
CA ALA A 147 -55.12 -40.82 27.65
C ALA A 147 -55.01 -39.36 28.17
N GLU A 148 -55.89 -38.95 29.09
CA GLU A 148 -55.79 -37.65 29.79
C GLU A 148 -54.43 -37.48 30.49
N ASN A 149 -53.96 -38.52 31.19
CA ASN A 149 -52.66 -38.48 31.87
C ASN A 149 -51.51 -38.28 30.88
N MET A 150 -51.57 -38.89 29.69
CA MET A 150 -50.54 -38.72 28.67
C MET A 150 -50.56 -37.31 28.06
N MET A 151 -51.75 -36.73 27.84
CA MET A 151 -51.89 -35.37 27.30
C MET A 151 -51.46 -34.30 28.30
N VAL A 152 -51.81 -34.46 29.59
CA VAL A 152 -51.37 -33.58 30.68
C VAL A 152 -49.85 -33.66 30.85
N VAL A 153 -49.26 -34.86 30.77
CA VAL A 153 -47.80 -35.04 30.80
C VAL A 153 -47.14 -34.37 29.59
N THR A 154 -47.74 -34.46 28.40
CA THR A 154 -47.24 -33.83 27.17
C THR A 154 -47.34 -32.30 27.25
N LEU A 155 -48.45 -31.77 27.77
CA LEU A 155 -48.62 -30.35 28.07
C LEU A 155 -47.56 -29.86 29.06
N GLY A 156 -47.32 -30.60 30.15
CA GLY A 156 -46.28 -30.28 31.12
C GLY A 156 -44.85 -30.35 30.56
N LYS A 157 -44.59 -31.18 29.55
CA LYS A 157 -43.32 -31.19 28.81
C LYS A 157 -43.18 -29.97 27.89
N GLU A 158 -44.23 -29.61 27.15
CA GLU A 158 -44.20 -28.43 26.28
C GLU A 158 -44.14 -27.11 27.08
N MET A 159 -44.79 -27.03 28.24
CA MET A 159 -44.66 -25.87 29.14
C MET A 159 -43.23 -25.73 29.69
N ARG A 160 -42.59 -26.83 30.11
CA ARG A 160 -41.17 -26.81 30.50
C ARG A 160 -40.25 -26.41 29.34
N ARG A 161 -40.53 -26.91 28.13
CA ARG A 161 -39.82 -26.50 26.92
C ARG A 161 -39.95 -24.99 26.65
N VAL A 162 -41.12 -24.40 26.87
CA VAL A 162 -41.32 -22.94 26.77
C VAL A 162 -40.45 -22.19 27.78
N GLU A 163 -40.40 -22.66 29.03
CA GLU A 163 -39.58 -22.08 30.10
C GLU A 163 -38.07 -22.16 29.78
N GLU A 164 -37.60 -23.31 29.28
CA GLU A 164 -36.22 -23.50 28.80
C GLU A 164 -35.89 -22.54 27.64
N LEU A 165 -36.79 -22.38 26.68
CA LEU A 165 -36.61 -21.46 25.55
C LEU A 165 -36.60 -20.00 25.99
N HIS A 166 -37.42 -19.61 26.97
CA HIS A 166 -37.38 -18.27 27.56
C HIS A 166 -36.05 -18.00 28.29
N THR A 167 -35.57 -18.98 29.07
CA THR A 167 -34.28 -18.89 29.76
C THR A 167 -33.12 -18.78 28.77
N LEU A 168 -33.19 -19.55 27.68
CA LEU A 168 -32.22 -19.48 26.59
C LEU A 168 -32.26 -18.10 25.91
N LEU A 169 -33.44 -17.56 25.59
CA LEU A 169 -33.56 -16.23 24.99
C LEU A 169 -32.97 -15.16 25.90
N GLN A 170 -33.27 -15.21 27.21
CA GLN A 170 -32.74 -14.28 28.19
C GLN A 170 -31.21 -14.34 28.27
N LYS A 171 -30.64 -15.54 28.27
CA LYS A 171 -29.18 -15.75 28.26
C LYS A 171 -28.55 -15.18 27.00
N GLU A 172 -29.14 -15.42 25.83
CA GLU A 172 -28.65 -14.89 24.56
C GLU A 172 -28.75 -13.36 24.50
N MET A 173 -29.88 -12.77 24.93
CA MET A 173 -30.03 -11.31 24.99
C MET A 173 -29.02 -10.66 25.94
N THR A 174 -28.78 -11.27 27.11
CA THR A 174 -27.80 -10.77 28.08
C THR A 174 -26.38 -10.82 27.50
N SER A 175 -26.01 -11.93 26.85
CA SER A 175 -24.72 -12.08 26.17
C SER A 175 -24.51 -11.01 25.10
N LEU A 176 -25.53 -10.74 24.29
CA LEU A 176 -25.49 -9.71 23.26
C LEU A 176 -25.32 -8.29 23.84
N VAL A 177 -26.00 -7.99 24.96
CA VAL A 177 -25.84 -6.71 25.66
C VAL A 177 -24.42 -6.55 26.22
N CYS A 178 -23.87 -7.60 26.84
CA CYS A 178 -22.49 -7.57 27.34
C CYS A 178 -21.47 -7.36 26.22
N ALA A 179 -21.57 -8.12 25.13
CA ALA A 179 -20.67 -7.99 23.99
C ALA A 179 -20.77 -6.60 23.32
N SER A 180 -21.97 -6.03 23.23
CA SER A 180 -22.19 -4.68 22.73
C SER A 180 -21.53 -3.62 23.63
N ASN A 181 -21.70 -3.74 24.95
CA ASN A 181 -21.10 -2.82 25.92
C ASN A 181 -19.57 -2.91 25.95
N GLU A 182 -19.00 -4.12 25.85
CA GLU A 182 -17.55 -4.32 25.77
C GLU A 182 -16.96 -3.71 24.49
N SER A 183 -17.61 -3.94 23.35
CA SER A 183 -17.22 -3.36 22.05
C SER A 183 -17.26 -1.83 22.12
N ALA A 184 -18.35 -1.26 22.64
CA ALA A 184 -18.48 0.18 22.83
C ALA A 184 -17.41 0.74 23.79
N GLY A 185 -17.06 0.01 24.85
CA GLY A 185 -16.03 0.39 25.81
C GLY A 185 -14.62 0.40 25.24
N VAL A 186 -14.24 -0.62 24.47
CA VAL A 186 -12.95 -0.68 23.76
C VAL A 186 -12.85 0.45 22.75
N LEU A 187 -13.92 0.68 22.00
CA LEU A 187 -13.99 1.72 21.00
C LEU A 187 -13.88 3.12 21.61
N SER A 188 -14.62 3.41 22.69
CA SER A 188 -14.56 4.70 23.38
C SER A 188 -13.12 5.00 23.85
N LYS A 189 -12.40 3.99 24.34
CA LYS A 189 -10.98 4.11 24.71
C LYS A 189 -10.10 4.40 23.50
N LEU A 190 -10.31 3.71 22.37
CA LEU A 190 -9.57 3.93 21.14
C LEU A 190 -9.80 5.36 20.62
N LEU A 191 -11.06 5.80 20.61
CA LEU A 191 -11.45 7.13 20.18
C LEU A 191 -10.78 8.22 21.02
N HIS A 192 -10.80 8.05 22.33
CA HIS A 192 -10.16 8.99 23.25
C HIS A 192 -8.64 9.06 23.01
N LYS A 193 -7.97 7.93 22.77
CA LYS A 193 -6.54 7.89 22.46
C LYS A 193 -6.21 8.61 21.15
N ILE A 194 -6.99 8.35 20.11
CA ILE A 194 -6.88 8.99 18.81
C ILE A 194 -7.04 10.51 18.95
N LEU A 195 -8.12 10.96 19.58
CA LEU A 195 -8.38 12.38 19.82
C LEU A 195 -7.26 13.06 20.63
N CYS A 196 -6.78 12.41 21.69
CA CYS A 196 -5.66 12.92 22.48
C CYS A 196 -4.39 13.04 21.64
N PHE A 197 -4.11 12.06 20.77
CA PHE A 197 -2.98 12.12 19.84
C PHE A 197 -3.13 13.29 18.87
N THR A 198 -4.30 13.48 18.26
CA THR A 198 -4.60 14.61 17.37
C THR A 198 -4.34 15.96 18.03
N TRP A 199 -4.90 16.19 19.22
CA TRP A 199 -4.74 17.45 19.94
C TRP A 199 -3.29 17.72 20.34
N ARG A 200 -2.54 16.68 20.72
CA ARG A 200 -1.11 16.80 21.03
C ARG A 200 -0.32 17.24 19.81
N MET A 201 -0.60 16.66 18.65
CA MET A 201 0.11 17.00 17.41
C MET A 201 -0.22 18.43 16.95
N LEU A 202 -1.49 18.83 17.00
CA LEU A 202 -1.92 20.21 16.69
C LEU A 202 -1.26 21.22 17.63
N SER A 203 -1.19 20.92 18.94
CA SER A 203 -0.54 21.78 19.93
C SER A 203 0.98 21.90 19.72
N GLN A 204 1.65 20.88 19.18
CA GLN A 204 3.09 20.94 18.88
C GLN A 204 3.38 21.86 17.70
N ARG A 205 2.56 21.77 16.65
CA ARG A 205 2.63 22.66 15.50
C ARG A 205 2.44 24.12 15.88
N ASP A 206 1.44 24.40 16.73
CA ASP A 206 1.21 25.75 17.25
C ASP A 206 2.43 26.32 18.00
N ARG A 207 3.19 25.44 18.67
CA ARG A 207 4.44 25.78 19.37
C ARG A 207 5.68 25.82 18.47
N GLY A 208 5.53 25.67 17.16
CA GLY A 208 6.65 25.61 16.20
C GLY A 208 7.55 24.38 16.38
N VAL A 209 7.07 23.34 17.07
CA VAL A 209 7.75 22.05 17.15
C VAL A 209 7.32 21.25 15.93
N ASP A 210 8.12 21.33 14.86
CA ASP A 210 7.95 20.53 13.65
C ASP A 210 8.37 19.07 13.89
N GLY A 211 7.59 18.37 14.72
CA GLY A 211 7.63 16.93 14.79
C GLY A 211 6.60 16.37 13.81
N ASP A 212 7.04 15.95 12.63
CA ASP A 212 6.15 15.27 11.69
C ASP A 212 5.81 13.85 12.16
N ILE A 213 4.72 13.31 11.66
CA ILE A 213 4.42 11.89 11.78
C ILE A 213 5.39 11.14 10.89
N ILE A 214 6.07 10.16 11.45
CA ILE A 214 7.06 9.38 10.72
C ILE A 214 6.31 8.24 10.05
N ASP A 215 6.14 8.35 8.74
CA ASP A 215 5.80 7.20 7.91
C ASP A 215 7.02 6.27 7.88
N GLU A 216 6.91 5.14 8.57
CA GLU A 216 8.05 4.24 8.84
C GLU A 216 8.66 3.70 7.54
N ARG A 217 7.84 3.33 6.55
CA ARG A 217 8.35 2.84 5.26
C ARG A 217 9.05 3.94 4.48
N ARG A 218 8.46 5.13 4.40
CA ARG A 218 9.11 6.26 3.73
C ARG A 218 10.42 6.63 4.43
N ALA A 219 10.42 6.63 5.76
CA ALA A 219 11.62 6.88 6.55
C ALA A 219 12.70 5.80 6.32
N ASP A 220 12.31 4.53 6.21
CA ASP A 220 13.22 3.44 5.86
C ASP A 220 13.80 3.59 4.46
N THR A 221 12.98 3.92 3.47
CA THR A 221 13.46 4.19 2.12
C THR A 221 14.41 5.38 2.09
N ILE A 222 14.09 6.49 2.77
CA ILE A 222 15.01 7.63 2.90
C ILE A 222 16.31 7.18 3.58
N ARG A 223 16.25 6.36 4.64
CA ARG A 223 17.44 5.84 5.32
C ARG A 223 18.32 5.01 4.38
N LYS A 224 17.71 4.15 3.54
CA LYS A 224 18.43 3.32 2.55
C LYS A 224 19.21 4.15 1.52
N PHE A 225 18.82 5.40 1.25
CA PHE A 225 19.50 6.28 0.29
C PHE A 225 20.32 7.40 0.93
N THR A 226 20.30 7.53 2.26
CA THR A 226 20.93 8.65 2.95
C THR A 226 21.82 8.24 4.11
N SER A 227 21.83 6.96 4.48
CA SER A 227 22.73 6.45 5.51
C SER A 227 24.14 6.27 4.96
N VAL A 228 25.14 6.60 5.78
CA VAL A 228 26.56 6.60 5.40
C VAL A 228 27.34 5.98 6.55
N SER A 229 28.15 4.98 6.26
CA SER A 229 28.96 4.28 7.27
C SER A 229 30.14 5.15 7.71
N ALA A 230 30.23 5.42 9.01
CA ALA A 230 31.36 6.15 9.59
C ALA A 230 32.69 5.42 9.37
N ASP A 231 32.70 4.08 9.40
CA ASP A 231 33.91 3.28 9.16
C ASP A 231 34.37 3.37 7.71
N ALA A 232 33.45 3.38 6.76
CA ALA A 232 33.78 3.56 5.34
C ALA A 232 34.42 4.94 5.09
N ILE A 233 33.83 6.00 5.66
CA ILE A 233 34.37 7.35 5.58
C ILE A 233 35.75 7.43 6.25
N ARG A 234 35.93 6.81 7.42
CA ARG A 234 37.24 6.77 8.10
C ARG A 234 38.32 6.14 7.24
N ARG A 235 38.02 5.03 6.55
CA ARG A 235 38.97 4.37 5.63
C ARG A 235 39.33 5.29 4.46
N LEU A 236 38.34 5.94 3.85
CA LEU A 236 38.58 6.86 2.73
C LEU A 236 39.47 8.04 3.10
N ILE A 237 39.25 8.66 4.27
CA ILE A 237 40.09 9.77 4.72
C ILE A 237 41.51 9.27 5.06
N SER A 238 41.64 8.05 5.59
CA SER A 238 42.94 7.46 5.93
C SER A 238 43.80 7.12 4.70
N ASP A 239 43.15 6.84 3.57
CA ASP A 239 43.81 6.54 2.29
C ASP A 239 44.24 7.81 1.52
N GLU A 240 43.95 9.02 2.00
CA GLU A 240 44.40 10.25 1.34
C GLU A 240 45.94 10.41 1.43
N PRO A 241 46.64 10.56 0.30
CA PRO A 241 48.11 10.64 0.25
C PRO A 241 48.68 11.88 0.96
N SER A 242 47.84 12.85 1.31
CA SER A 242 48.18 14.12 1.95
C SER A 242 48.19 14.05 3.49
N ALA A 243 47.67 12.97 4.09
CA ALA A 243 47.50 12.88 5.53
C ALA A 243 48.82 12.47 6.20
N ARG A 244 49.57 13.44 6.73
CA ARG A 244 50.53 13.17 7.82
C ARG A 244 49.77 12.38 8.89
N HIS A 245 50.19 11.15 9.18
CA HIS A 245 49.58 10.24 10.17
C HIS A 245 49.22 10.94 11.49
N ARG A 246 48.04 11.56 11.53
CA ARG A 246 47.37 12.03 12.73
C ARG A 246 46.13 11.17 12.82
N SER A 247 45.92 10.57 13.98
CA SER A 247 44.68 9.85 14.27
C SER A 247 43.50 10.79 14.03
N ILE A 248 42.66 10.49 13.03
CA ILE A 248 41.45 11.24 12.75
C ILE A 248 40.49 11.03 13.92
N SER A 249 40.01 12.13 14.49
CA SER A 249 39.07 12.08 15.61
C SER A 249 37.69 11.59 15.16
N ASP A 250 36.95 10.93 16.04
CA ASP A 250 35.58 10.48 15.77
C ASP A 250 34.66 11.65 15.42
N THR A 251 34.87 12.80 16.06
CA THR A 251 34.14 14.04 15.80
C THR A 251 34.33 14.53 14.36
N GLU A 252 35.55 14.41 13.83
CA GLU A 252 35.84 14.79 12.45
C GLU A 252 35.16 13.86 11.46
N VAL A 253 35.26 12.54 11.65
CA VAL A 253 34.56 11.54 10.82
C VAL A 253 33.06 11.80 10.80
N MET A 254 32.45 12.00 11.98
CA MET A 254 31.02 12.26 12.09
C MET A 254 30.61 13.56 11.40
N THR A 255 31.45 14.60 11.45
CA THR A 255 31.19 15.86 10.74
C THR A 255 31.13 15.63 9.23
N ARG A 256 32.06 14.86 8.66
CA ARG A 256 32.05 14.49 7.22
C ARG A 256 30.82 13.66 6.88
N VAL A 257 30.48 12.66 7.72
CA VAL A 257 29.27 11.83 7.57
C VAL A 257 28.03 12.72 7.50
N PHE A 258 27.83 13.64 8.45
CA PHE A 258 26.66 14.52 8.45
C PHE A 258 26.61 15.44 7.22
N GLY A 259 27.77 15.93 6.75
CA GLY A 259 27.87 16.72 5.52
C GLY A 259 27.38 15.94 4.29
N ILE A 260 27.85 14.71 4.12
CA ILE A 260 27.43 13.82 3.02
C ILE A 260 25.95 13.46 3.15
N GLN A 261 25.50 13.07 4.35
CA GLN A 261 24.09 12.73 4.59
C GLN A 261 23.15 13.90 4.26
N LYS A 262 23.58 15.15 4.52
CA LYS A 262 22.81 16.34 4.18
C LYS A 262 22.61 16.46 2.66
N VAL A 263 23.68 16.27 1.88
CA VAL A 263 23.62 16.29 0.40
C VAL A 263 22.71 15.18 -0.12
N LEU A 264 22.86 13.96 0.38
CA LEU A 264 22.04 12.81 -0.02
C LEU A 264 20.56 13.03 0.30
N LYS A 265 20.24 13.59 1.46
CA LYS A 265 18.85 13.94 1.84
C LYS A 265 18.24 14.98 0.93
N GLN A 266 19.03 15.98 0.49
CA GLN A 266 18.56 17.02 -0.42
C GLN A 266 18.17 16.44 -1.79
N HIS A 267 18.91 15.44 -2.27
CA HIS A 267 18.68 14.81 -3.58
C HIS A 267 17.99 13.44 -3.51
N PHE A 268 17.37 13.09 -2.39
CA PHE A 268 16.78 11.76 -2.16
C PHE A 268 15.81 11.35 -3.27
N ASN A 269 14.87 12.22 -3.64
CA ASN A 269 13.85 11.91 -4.64
C ASN A 269 14.48 11.57 -6.00
N ASP A 270 15.52 12.31 -6.39
CA ASP A 270 16.22 12.10 -7.64
C ASP A 270 17.06 10.82 -7.60
N LEU A 271 17.82 10.60 -6.52
CA LEU A 271 18.63 9.39 -6.34
C LEU A 271 17.76 8.12 -6.36
N HIS A 272 16.61 8.16 -5.68
CA HIS A 272 15.65 7.06 -5.67
C HIS A 272 15.08 6.80 -7.08
N ALA A 273 14.67 7.86 -7.81
CA ALA A 273 14.12 7.75 -9.16
C ALA A 273 15.15 7.25 -10.20
N ILE A 274 16.41 7.66 -10.04
CA ILE A 274 17.54 7.23 -10.87
C ILE A 274 17.84 5.76 -10.59
N PHE A 275 18.01 5.38 -9.31
CA PHE A 275 18.27 3.99 -8.94
C PHE A 275 17.20 3.06 -9.53
N ARG A 276 15.92 3.39 -9.32
CA ARG A 276 14.78 2.62 -9.87
C ARG A 276 14.80 2.54 -11.39
N HIS A 277 15.20 3.60 -12.09
CA HIS A 277 15.29 3.57 -13.55
C HIS A 277 16.32 2.54 -14.02
N TYR A 278 17.50 2.56 -13.41
CA TYR A 278 18.62 1.74 -13.84
C TYR A 278 18.52 0.29 -13.34
N SER A 279 17.98 0.04 -12.15
CA SER A 279 17.70 -1.31 -11.61
C SER A 279 16.65 -2.08 -12.41
N CYS A 280 15.82 -1.39 -13.18
CA CYS A 280 14.84 -2.00 -14.09
C CYS A 280 15.29 -1.95 -15.56
N SER A 281 16.53 -1.54 -15.83
CA SER A 281 16.97 -1.23 -17.18
C SER A 281 17.52 -2.43 -17.94
N THR A 282 17.78 -3.54 -17.25
CA THR A 282 18.10 -4.82 -17.87
C THR A 282 17.00 -5.85 -17.63
N LEU A 283 16.87 -6.75 -18.60
CA LEU A 283 15.87 -7.81 -18.72
C LEU A 283 15.82 -8.83 -17.56
N ARG A 284 16.75 -8.75 -16.60
CA ARG A 284 16.96 -9.73 -15.53
C ARG A 284 17.09 -9.08 -14.13
N GLY A 285 16.83 -7.78 -14.00
CA GLY A 285 17.05 -7.04 -12.75
C GLY A 285 15.78 -6.87 -11.91
N HIS A 286 15.94 -6.79 -10.60
CA HIS A 286 14.87 -6.48 -9.64
C HIS A 286 14.77 -4.95 -9.44
N SER A 287 13.58 -4.39 -9.25
CA SER A 287 13.45 -2.94 -8.96
C SER A 287 14.18 -2.49 -7.68
N ALA A 288 14.46 -3.43 -6.77
CA ALA A 288 15.06 -3.21 -5.47
C ALA A 288 16.60 -3.33 -5.44
N THR A 289 17.23 -3.95 -6.45
CA THR A 289 18.69 -4.17 -6.52
C THR A 289 19.21 -3.86 -7.91
N MET A 290 20.50 -3.55 -8.03
CA MET A 290 21.11 -3.16 -9.30
C MET A 290 22.26 -4.10 -9.64
N SER A 291 22.19 -4.76 -10.78
CA SER A 291 23.27 -5.59 -11.29
C SER A 291 24.48 -4.76 -11.74
N LEU A 292 25.64 -5.41 -11.90
CA LEU A 292 26.84 -4.77 -12.44
C LEU A 292 26.59 -4.15 -13.83
N GLN A 293 25.82 -4.82 -14.68
CA GLN A 293 25.53 -4.33 -16.03
C GLN A 293 24.69 -3.04 -16.00
N GLU A 294 23.72 -2.97 -15.08
CA GLU A 294 22.88 -1.80 -14.86
C GLU A 294 23.66 -0.64 -14.27
N TYR A 295 24.54 -0.93 -13.30
CA TYR A 295 25.44 0.05 -12.73
C TYR A 295 26.42 0.60 -13.77
N ILE A 296 27.02 -0.24 -14.62
CA ILE A 296 27.89 0.20 -15.71
C ILE A 296 27.12 1.08 -16.71
N LYS A 297 25.87 0.73 -17.01
CA LYS A 297 25.01 1.55 -17.89
C LYS A 297 24.76 2.92 -17.27
N PHE A 298 24.38 2.98 -15.99
CA PHE A 298 24.23 4.23 -15.24
C PHE A 298 25.50 5.11 -15.31
N ILE A 299 26.66 4.51 -15.05
CA ILE A 299 27.96 5.21 -15.05
C ILE A 299 28.30 5.80 -16.44
N LYS A 300 27.98 5.05 -17.50
CA LYS A 300 28.19 5.50 -18.88
C LYS A 300 27.23 6.63 -19.26
N ASP A 301 25.94 6.46 -18.99
CA ASP A 301 24.92 7.46 -19.30
C ASP A 301 25.20 8.78 -18.55
N CYS A 302 25.70 8.69 -17.31
CA CYS A 302 26.05 9.86 -16.51
C CYS A 302 27.37 10.54 -16.92
N ASN A 303 28.04 10.06 -17.96
CA ASN A 303 29.37 10.52 -18.39
C ASN A 303 30.39 10.57 -17.25
N ILE A 304 30.33 9.61 -16.33
CA ILE A 304 31.23 9.53 -15.18
C ILE A 304 32.60 9.01 -15.59
N VAL A 305 32.67 8.17 -16.63
CA VAL A 305 33.93 7.61 -17.13
C VAL A 305 34.79 8.70 -17.77
N ASP A 306 36.02 8.86 -17.27
CA ASP A 306 37.01 9.80 -17.81
C ASP A 306 38.44 9.27 -17.66
N LYS A 307 39.44 10.14 -17.70
CA LYS A 307 40.86 9.79 -17.55
C LYS A 307 41.27 9.36 -16.13
N LYS A 308 40.46 9.67 -15.12
CA LYS A 308 40.70 9.36 -13.71
C LYS A 308 39.87 8.15 -13.27
N VAL A 309 38.63 8.06 -13.75
CA VAL A 309 37.69 6.98 -13.45
C VAL A 309 37.42 6.18 -14.73
N HIS A 310 38.12 5.06 -14.87
CA HIS A 310 37.93 4.12 -15.97
C HIS A 310 37.01 2.96 -15.58
N LEU A 311 36.46 2.24 -16.57
CA LEU A 311 35.55 1.10 -16.31
C LEU A 311 36.11 0.04 -15.35
N PRO A 312 37.41 -0.35 -15.37
CA PRO A 312 37.94 -1.30 -14.39
C PRO A 312 37.91 -0.78 -12.94
N ILE A 313 38.02 0.54 -12.74
CA ILE A 313 37.91 1.16 -11.41
C ILE A 313 36.46 1.10 -10.95
N VAL A 314 35.52 1.39 -11.85
CA VAL A 314 34.07 1.34 -11.59
C VAL A 314 33.64 -0.09 -11.23
N ASP A 315 34.15 -1.07 -11.96
CA ASP A 315 33.92 -2.50 -11.73
C ASP A 315 34.44 -2.92 -10.34
N ALA A 316 35.68 -2.53 -10.00
CA ALA A 316 36.24 -2.77 -8.67
C ALA A 316 35.44 -2.09 -7.55
N ILE A 317 34.90 -0.88 -7.77
CA ILE A 317 34.04 -0.18 -6.81
C ILE A 317 32.73 -0.95 -6.59
N TYR A 318 32.11 -1.47 -7.67
CA TYR A 318 30.90 -2.28 -7.56
C TYR A 318 31.14 -3.51 -6.67
N HIS A 319 32.17 -4.30 -7.00
CA HIS A 319 32.54 -5.49 -6.23
C HIS A 319 32.86 -5.14 -4.77
N HIS A 320 33.61 -4.06 -4.54
CA HIS A 320 33.90 -3.60 -3.18
C HIS A 320 32.64 -3.29 -2.36
N CYS A 321 31.63 -2.66 -2.96
CA CYS A 321 30.40 -2.33 -2.24
C CYS A 321 29.54 -3.56 -1.97
N VAL A 322 29.46 -4.47 -2.94
CA VAL A 322 28.62 -5.67 -2.87
C VAL A 322 29.22 -6.74 -1.94
N GLU A 323 30.54 -6.97 -2.01
CA GLU A 323 31.26 -8.04 -1.31
C GLU A 323 31.60 -7.71 0.15
N ALA A 324 31.57 -6.43 0.55
CA ALA A 324 31.95 -5.99 1.91
C ALA A 324 30.99 -6.47 3.03
N GLN A 325 29.98 -7.29 2.73
CA GLN A 325 28.92 -7.67 3.67
C GLN A 325 28.50 -9.16 3.67
N ASP A 326 29.14 -10.10 2.94
CA ASP A 326 28.61 -11.49 2.88
C ASP A 326 29.55 -12.61 3.32
N ASP A 327 28.97 -13.51 4.14
CA ASP A 327 29.47 -14.81 4.62
C ASP A 327 29.20 -15.92 3.57
N GLY A 328 29.43 -15.59 2.29
CA GLY A 328 29.52 -16.50 1.16
C GLY A 328 28.33 -17.44 0.92
N THR A 329 27.48 -17.14 -0.07
CA THR A 329 27.03 -18.14 -1.09
C THR A 329 26.13 -17.63 -2.23
N ALA A 330 25.92 -16.31 -2.44
CA ALA A 330 25.16 -15.82 -3.60
C ALA A 330 25.83 -14.67 -4.36
N GLN A 331 25.59 -14.56 -5.67
CA GLN A 331 25.90 -13.36 -6.46
C GLN A 331 24.95 -12.24 -6.02
N ARG A 332 25.33 -11.51 -4.98
CA ARG A 332 24.57 -10.38 -4.46
C ARG A 332 24.59 -9.23 -5.49
N GLU A 333 23.46 -8.56 -5.65
CA GLU A 333 23.34 -7.33 -6.45
C GLU A 333 23.43 -6.09 -5.55
N MET A 334 23.75 -4.94 -6.14
CA MET A 334 23.93 -3.67 -5.42
C MET A 334 22.59 -3.18 -4.85
N SER A 335 22.49 -3.11 -3.53
CA SER A 335 21.33 -2.51 -2.85
C SER A 335 21.36 -0.97 -2.96
N PRO A 336 20.28 -0.26 -2.58
CA PRO A 336 20.28 1.20 -2.53
C PRO A 336 21.42 1.80 -1.66
N MET A 337 21.74 1.13 -0.56
CA MET A 337 22.83 1.52 0.34
C MET A 337 24.19 1.37 -0.35
N ASP A 338 24.38 0.27 -1.07
CA ASP A 338 25.61 0.00 -1.83
C ASP A 338 25.76 0.98 -2.98
N PHE A 339 24.66 1.37 -3.63
CA PHE A 339 24.65 2.39 -4.68
C PHE A 339 25.11 3.75 -4.17
N VAL A 340 24.57 4.20 -3.03
CA VAL A 340 25.00 5.46 -2.40
C VAL A 340 26.46 5.40 -1.99
N HIS A 341 26.90 4.27 -1.43
CA HIS A 341 28.30 4.08 -1.08
C HIS A 341 29.21 4.12 -2.32
N ALA A 342 28.81 3.47 -3.40
CA ALA A 342 29.53 3.48 -4.66
C ALA A 342 29.64 4.90 -5.25
N LEU A 343 28.59 5.73 -5.15
CA LEU A 343 28.65 7.14 -5.56
C LEU A 343 29.67 7.94 -4.74
N ILE A 344 29.77 7.70 -3.43
CA ILE A 344 30.78 8.35 -2.59
C ILE A 344 32.20 7.95 -3.03
N LEU A 345 32.43 6.66 -3.30
CA LEU A 345 33.72 6.16 -3.78
C LEU A 345 34.08 6.70 -5.17
N VAL A 346 33.10 6.76 -6.08
CA VAL A 346 33.29 7.34 -7.41
C VAL A 346 33.61 8.83 -7.31
N ALA A 347 32.90 9.57 -6.46
CA ALA A 347 33.15 11.00 -6.23
C ALA A 347 34.58 11.24 -5.71
N ASP A 348 35.03 10.41 -4.77
CA ASP A 348 36.39 10.45 -4.22
C ASP A 348 37.46 10.27 -5.30
N LYS A 349 37.32 9.25 -6.15
CA LYS A 349 38.27 8.99 -7.25
C LYS A 349 38.20 10.03 -8.37
N LYS A 350 37.02 10.60 -8.67
CA LYS A 350 36.84 11.56 -9.76
C LYS A 350 37.34 12.96 -9.39
N PHE A 351 37.12 13.38 -8.14
CA PHE A 351 37.42 14.73 -7.66
C PHE A 351 38.44 14.76 -6.50
N PRO A 352 39.63 14.13 -6.64
CA PRO A 352 40.58 13.96 -5.53
C PRO A 352 41.20 15.28 -5.05
N SER A 353 41.06 16.36 -5.80
CA SER A 353 41.60 17.69 -5.46
C SER A 353 40.58 18.60 -4.76
N MET A 354 39.31 18.19 -4.68
CA MET A 354 38.25 18.94 -3.99
C MET A 354 38.17 18.53 -2.52
N VAL A 355 37.55 19.38 -1.70
CA VAL A 355 37.24 19.06 -0.30
C VAL A 355 36.28 17.86 -0.28
N PHE A 356 36.57 16.88 0.59
CA PHE A 356 35.91 15.58 0.59
C PHE A 356 34.37 15.65 0.57
N GLU A 357 33.76 16.52 1.38
CA GLU A 357 32.30 16.69 1.47
C GLU A 357 31.69 17.32 0.22
N GLU A 358 32.47 18.08 -0.54
CA GLU A 358 32.01 18.71 -1.78
C GLU A 358 32.09 17.75 -2.96
N ARG A 359 32.89 16.67 -2.88
CA ARG A 359 33.08 15.71 -3.97
C ARG A 359 31.76 15.07 -4.40
N ILE A 360 30.94 14.65 -3.42
CA ILE A 360 29.65 14.01 -3.72
C ILE A 360 28.67 15.01 -4.33
N GLN A 361 28.61 16.24 -3.81
CA GLN A 361 27.77 17.31 -4.35
C GLN A 361 28.16 17.61 -5.81
N GLU A 362 29.46 17.71 -6.09
CA GLU A 362 29.98 17.95 -7.44
C GLU A 362 29.66 16.80 -8.41
N LEU A 363 29.81 15.55 -7.97
CA LEU A 363 29.43 14.38 -8.78
C LEU A 363 27.95 14.41 -9.13
N LEU A 364 27.09 14.74 -8.16
CA LEU A 364 25.66 14.82 -8.38
C LEU A 364 25.31 15.96 -9.34
N ASP A 365 25.78 17.17 -9.09
CA ASP A 365 25.41 18.35 -9.86
C ASP A 365 25.94 18.34 -11.29
N LYS A 366 27.14 17.81 -11.52
CA LYS A 366 27.80 17.88 -12.85
C LYS A 366 27.67 16.62 -13.68
N CYS A 367 27.53 15.46 -13.05
CA CYS A 367 27.52 14.18 -13.78
C CYS A 367 26.17 13.48 -13.66
N VAL A 368 25.70 13.21 -12.45
CA VAL A 368 24.52 12.36 -12.24
C VAL A 368 23.24 13.09 -12.61
N LEU A 369 22.90 14.19 -11.94
CA LEU A 369 21.61 14.86 -12.11
C LEU A 369 21.36 15.37 -13.54
N PRO A 370 22.35 15.92 -14.28
CA PRO A 370 22.10 16.41 -15.64
C PRO A 370 21.91 15.30 -16.68
N ASN A 371 22.51 14.12 -16.47
CA ASN A 371 22.65 13.11 -17.52
C ASN A 371 21.93 11.80 -17.20
N ALA A 372 21.68 11.49 -15.93
CA ALA A 372 20.99 10.27 -15.53
C ALA A 372 19.56 10.26 -16.07
N SER A 373 19.17 9.15 -16.66
CA SER A 373 17.76 8.91 -16.94
C SER A 373 17.02 8.72 -15.62
N ARG A 374 15.87 9.40 -15.49
CA ARG A 374 15.01 9.32 -14.32
C ARG A 374 13.72 8.63 -14.71
N SER A 375 13.35 7.60 -13.95
CA SER A 375 11.98 7.10 -14.03
C SER A 375 11.09 8.13 -13.35
N GLN A 376 10.09 8.66 -14.05
CA GLN A 376 9.07 9.53 -13.45
C GLN A 376 7.72 8.80 -13.42
N PRO A 377 7.63 7.64 -12.75
CA PRO A 377 6.37 6.89 -12.68
C PRO A 377 5.28 7.76 -12.05
N GLU A 378 5.63 8.63 -11.11
CA GLU A 378 4.65 9.49 -10.44
C GLU A 378 4.06 10.56 -11.36
N ALA A 379 4.85 11.16 -12.26
CA ALA A 379 4.33 12.10 -13.25
C ALA A 379 3.37 11.41 -14.23
N PHE A 380 3.71 10.18 -14.66
CA PHE A 380 2.83 9.38 -15.51
C PHE A 380 1.56 8.95 -14.77
N ARG A 381 1.66 8.54 -13.50
CA ARG A 381 0.51 8.22 -12.66
C ARG A 381 -0.41 9.42 -12.50
N LEU A 382 0.11 10.62 -12.27
CA LEU A 382 -0.72 11.84 -12.24
C LEU A 382 -1.52 12.03 -13.54
N LEU A 383 -0.92 11.71 -14.69
CA LEU A 383 -1.62 11.73 -15.98
C LEU A 383 -2.70 10.64 -16.07
N LEU A 384 -2.47 9.43 -15.54
CA LEU A 384 -3.48 8.38 -15.46
C LEU A 384 -4.66 8.75 -14.57
N HIS A 385 -4.41 9.56 -13.54
CA HIS A 385 -5.45 10.09 -12.66
C HIS A 385 -6.28 11.22 -13.30
N SER A 386 -5.96 11.66 -14.52
CA SER A 386 -6.77 12.65 -15.23
C SER A 386 -8.18 12.09 -15.54
N PRO A 387 -9.23 12.93 -15.46
CA PRO A 387 -10.62 12.47 -15.57
C PRO A 387 -10.90 11.76 -16.90
N ASP A 388 -10.30 12.24 -18.00
CA ASP A 388 -10.50 11.66 -19.33
C ASP A 388 -9.90 10.25 -19.44
N VAL A 389 -8.69 10.02 -18.90
CA VAL A 389 -8.04 8.69 -18.94
C VAL A 389 -8.80 7.71 -18.05
N ARG A 390 -9.22 8.16 -16.86
CA ARG A 390 -10.05 7.37 -15.95
C ARG A 390 -11.39 6.99 -16.55
N ALA A 391 -12.03 7.90 -17.30
CA ALA A 391 -13.30 7.62 -17.96
C ALA A 391 -13.18 6.45 -18.95
N VAL A 392 -12.04 6.33 -19.65
CA VAL A 392 -11.76 5.20 -20.55
C VAL A 392 -11.66 3.89 -19.77
N PHE A 393 -10.84 3.84 -18.71
CA PHE A 393 -10.72 2.63 -17.89
C PHE A 393 -12.06 2.24 -17.24
N LEU A 394 -12.83 3.21 -16.74
CA LEU A 394 -14.16 2.96 -16.17
C LEU A 394 -15.12 2.37 -17.21
N LYS A 395 -15.13 2.92 -18.44
CA LYS A 395 -15.97 2.45 -19.56
C LYS A 395 -15.70 0.99 -19.91
N TYR A 396 -14.43 0.56 -19.87
CA TYR A 396 -14.03 -0.81 -20.25
C TYR A 396 -13.73 -1.73 -19.06
N LYS A 397 -13.93 -1.26 -17.82
CA LYS A 397 -13.54 -1.93 -16.58
C LYS A 397 -13.97 -3.39 -16.51
N SER A 398 -15.25 -3.68 -16.78
CA SER A 398 -15.77 -5.05 -16.71
C SER A 398 -15.09 -5.98 -17.72
N ALA A 399 -14.85 -5.51 -18.94
CA ALA A 399 -14.19 -6.31 -19.98
C ALA A 399 -12.71 -6.55 -19.66
N LEU A 400 -12.01 -5.50 -19.19
CA LEU A 400 -10.61 -5.60 -18.76
C LEU A 400 -10.45 -6.51 -17.54
N GLN A 401 -11.38 -6.48 -16.58
CA GLN A 401 -11.39 -7.40 -15.44
C GLN A 401 -11.58 -8.86 -15.87
N HIS A 402 -12.39 -9.13 -16.90
CA HIS A 402 -12.51 -10.49 -17.43
C HIS A 402 -11.23 -10.98 -18.10
N ILE A 403 -10.53 -10.10 -18.82
CA ILE A 403 -9.21 -10.40 -19.39
C ILE A 403 -8.21 -10.67 -18.27
N PHE A 404 -8.08 -9.75 -17.31
CA PHE A 404 -7.18 -9.90 -16.17
C PHE A 404 -7.39 -11.24 -15.45
N LYS A 405 -8.65 -11.56 -15.10
CA LYS A 405 -9.01 -12.83 -14.47
C LYS A 405 -8.76 -14.05 -15.35
N TYR A 406 -8.81 -13.92 -16.67
CA TYR A 406 -8.50 -15.03 -17.55
C TYR A 406 -7.01 -15.38 -17.47
N TYR A 407 -6.15 -14.37 -17.65
CA TYR A 407 -4.70 -14.55 -17.64
C TYR A 407 -4.17 -14.92 -16.24
N SER A 408 -4.72 -14.34 -15.17
CA SER A 408 -4.36 -14.69 -13.78
C SER A 408 -4.70 -16.13 -13.37
N ASN A 409 -5.50 -16.83 -14.18
CA ASN A 409 -5.93 -18.22 -13.93
C ASN A 409 -5.44 -19.17 -15.03
N MET A 410 -4.60 -18.70 -15.96
CA MET A 410 -4.00 -19.57 -16.97
C MET A 410 -2.99 -20.49 -16.29
N LYS A 411 -3.32 -21.77 -16.19
CA LYS A 411 -2.37 -22.79 -15.73
C LYS A 411 -1.25 -22.93 -16.75
N THR A 412 -0.01 -22.77 -16.32
CA THR A 412 1.15 -23.29 -17.03
C THR A 412 1.16 -24.81 -16.89
N ASP A 413 1.54 -25.53 -17.95
CA ASP A 413 1.40 -27.00 -18.04
C ASP A 413 2.26 -27.78 -17.02
N ASP A 414 3.15 -27.11 -16.26
CA ASP A 414 4.11 -27.73 -15.34
C ASP A 414 3.66 -27.85 -13.87
N GLU A 415 2.54 -27.23 -13.46
CA GLU A 415 2.16 -27.20 -12.03
C GLU A 415 0.98 -28.13 -11.71
N MET A 416 1.27 -29.42 -11.57
CA MET A 416 0.29 -30.40 -11.06
C MET A 416 0.27 -30.50 -9.52
N THR A 417 1.07 -29.71 -8.80
CA THR A 417 1.16 -29.75 -7.33
C THR A 417 1.54 -28.39 -6.70
N ALA A 418 0.58 -27.48 -6.52
CA ALA A 418 0.63 -26.45 -5.47
C ALA A 418 -0.75 -25.80 -5.29
N ALA A 419 -1.01 -25.32 -4.07
CA ALA A 419 -2.27 -24.77 -3.61
C ALA A 419 -2.76 -23.57 -4.46
N SER A 420 -4.09 -23.48 -4.59
CA SER A 420 -4.88 -22.34 -5.08
C SER A 420 -4.12 -21.00 -5.20
N LYS A 421 -3.54 -20.72 -6.38
CA LYS A 421 -3.06 -19.39 -6.77
C LYS A 421 -4.25 -18.42 -6.71
N SER A 422 -4.09 -17.30 -5.99
CA SER A 422 -5.16 -16.32 -5.80
C SER A 422 -5.47 -15.63 -7.12
N SER A 423 -6.73 -15.63 -7.56
CA SER A 423 -7.18 -15.03 -8.83
C SER A 423 -7.17 -13.48 -8.85
N THR A 424 -6.35 -12.86 -8.01
CA THR A 424 -6.36 -11.43 -7.70
C THR A 424 -5.10 -10.71 -8.19
N THR A 425 -4.08 -11.47 -8.58
CA THR A 425 -2.79 -10.96 -9.05
C THR A 425 -2.39 -11.64 -10.35
N LEU A 426 -1.54 -10.99 -11.13
CA LEU A 426 -1.09 -11.46 -12.43
C LEU A 426 0.44 -11.45 -12.45
N ASP A 427 1.06 -12.55 -12.85
CA ASP A 427 2.52 -12.68 -12.90
C ASP A 427 3.13 -12.21 -14.23
N VAL A 428 4.47 -12.10 -14.27
CA VAL A 428 5.18 -11.57 -15.46
C VAL A 428 4.95 -12.42 -16.72
N ASN A 429 4.83 -13.74 -16.57
CA ASN A 429 4.65 -14.67 -17.68
C ASN A 429 3.21 -14.62 -18.23
N GLU A 430 2.24 -14.54 -17.33
CA GLU A 430 0.83 -14.30 -17.63
C GLU A 430 0.66 -12.97 -18.38
N PHE A 431 1.36 -11.91 -17.98
CA PHE A 431 1.34 -10.62 -18.67
C PHE A 431 1.97 -10.67 -20.05
N LEU A 432 3.11 -11.37 -20.18
CA LEU A 432 3.77 -11.60 -21.46
C LEU A 432 2.89 -12.38 -22.44
N ASN A 433 2.15 -13.37 -21.93
CA ASN A 433 1.20 -14.13 -22.74
C ASN A 433 0.05 -13.26 -23.25
N LEU A 434 -0.47 -12.35 -22.42
CA LEU A 434 -1.44 -11.35 -22.86
C LEU A 434 -0.87 -10.45 -23.97
N ALA A 435 0.34 -9.91 -23.79
CA ALA A 435 0.97 -9.03 -24.78
C ALA A 435 1.21 -9.74 -26.12
N LYS A 436 1.59 -11.03 -26.07
CA LYS A 436 1.75 -11.90 -27.24
C LYS A 436 0.43 -12.18 -27.94
N ASP A 437 -0.61 -12.60 -27.21
CA ASP A 437 -1.93 -12.89 -27.76
C ASP A 437 -2.57 -11.64 -28.39
N CYS A 438 -2.38 -10.47 -27.77
CA CYS A 438 -2.85 -9.19 -28.30
C CYS A 438 -2.04 -8.68 -29.51
N LYS A 439 -0.97 -9.41 -29.90
CA LYS A 439 -0.04 -9.02 -30.97
C LYS A 439 0.51 -7.61 -30.77
N LEU A 440 0.82 -7.27 -29.52
CA LEU A 440 1.46 -5.99 -29.18
C LEU A 440 2.95 -6.04 -29.49
N MET A 441 3.52 -7.24 -29.49
CA MET A 441 4.93 -7.52 -29.75
C MET A 441 5.28 -7.22 -31.22
N GLY A 442 6.33 -6.43 -31.45
CA GLY A 442 6.73 -5.97 -32.78
C GLY A 442 7.99 -5.10 -32.75
N PHE A 443 8.15 -4.21 -33.74
CA PHE A 443 9.36 -3.38 -33.87
C PHE A 443 9.62 -2.46 -32.67
N PHE A 444 8.57 -1.95 -32.00
CA PHE A 444 8.70 -0.98 -30.90
C PHE A 444 8.41 -1.55 -29.51
N VAL A 445 7.78 -2.73 -29.43
CA VAL A 445 7.48 -3.42 -28.16
C VAL A 445 8.11 -4.80 -28.22
N THR A 446 9.16 -4.98 -27.43
CA THR A 446 9.90 -6.24 -27.29
C THR A 446 9.56 -6.92 -25.97
N ASP A 447 9.98 -8.19 -25.81
CA ASP A 447 9.86 -8.93 -24.53
C ASP A 447 10.50 -8.15 -23.37
N ALA A 448 11.59 -7.44 -23.69
CA ALA A 448 12.27 -6.54 -22.75
C ALA A 448 11.42 -5.38 -22.28
N ILE A 449 10.76 -4.71 -23.21
CA ILE A 449 9.92 -3.56 -22.87
C ILE A 449 8.73 -4.01 -22.02
N VAL A 450 8.09 -5.12 -22.36
CA VAL A 450 6.94 -5.62 -21.58
C VAL A 450 7.34 -5.97 -20.15
N LYS A 451 8.47 -6.68 -19.96
CA LYS A 451 9.02 -6.99 -18.63
C LYS A 451 9.41 -5.73 -17.87
N GLN A 452 10.07 -4.78 -18.53
CA GLN A 452 10.44 -3.50 -17.92
C GLN A 452 9.21 -2.72 -17.45
N VAL A 453 8.16 -2.65 -18.28
CA VAL A 453 6.89 -2.02 -17.90
C VAL A 453 6.32 -2.70 -16.67
N PHE A 454 6.25 -4.04 -16.66
CA PHE A 454 5.75 -4.82 -15.53
C PHE A 454 6.46 -4.47 -14.21
N ILE A 455 7.80 -4.46 -14.22
CA ILE A 455 8.61 -4.14 -13.04
C ILE A 455 8.39 -2.69 -12.59
N LEU A 456 8.27 -1.75 -13.53
CA LEU A 456 8.11 -0.32 -13.22
C LEU A 456 6.75 -0.01 -12.58
N VAL A 457 5.68 -0.65 -13.05
CA VAL A 457 4.32 -0.43 -12.53
C VAL A 457 4.11 -1.09 -11.17
N GLN A 458 4.81 -2.18 -10.89
CA GLN A 458 4.71 -2.89 -9.62
C GLN A 458 5.06 -1.95 -8.46
N ARG A 459 4.07 -1.73 -7.60
CA ARG A 459 4.22 -1.02 -6.34
C ARG A 459 4.82 -2.03 -5.38
N GLN A 460 5.89 -1.61 -4.71
CA GLN A 460 6.47 -2.41 -3.63
C GLN A 460 5.49 -2.39 -2.45
N TYR A 461 4.47 -3.24 -2.48
CA TYR A 461 3.80 -3.67 -1.27
C TYR A 461 4.78 -4.60 -0.55
N ASP A 462 5.80 -4.01 0.10
CA ASP A 462 6.76 -4.69 0.98
C ASP A 462 6.03 -5.14 2.25
N ASP A 463 4.99 -5.96 2.09
CA ASP A 463 4.31 -6.69 3.16
C ASP A 463 5.07 -7.99 3.37
N THR A 464 6.30 -7.89 3.86
CA THR A 464 6.81 -8.79 4.91
C THR A 464 8.22 -8.34 5.34
N GLU A 465 8.40 -8.23 6.66
CA GLU A 465 9.70 -8.18 7.34
C GLU A 465 10.46 -9.52 7.22
N THR A 466 10.43 -10.18 6.07
CA THR A 466 11.32 -11.30 5.79
C THR A 466 12.51 -10.72 5.05
N GLN A 467 13.70 -10.92 5.61
CA GLN A 467 14.96 -10.69 4.91
C GLN A 467 14.80 -11.22 3.49
N VAL A 468 14.84 -10.31 2.51
CA VAL A 468 14.80 -10.65 1.09
C VAL A 468 16.00 -11.55 0.85
N SER A 469 15.77 -12.85 0.82
CA SER A 469 16.72 -13.77 0.22
C SER A 469 16.82 -13.33 -1.23
N THR A 470 18.00 -12.92 -1.68
CA THR A 470 18.30 -12.36 -3.00
C THR A 470 18.14 -13.37 -4.15
N THR A 471 17.26 -14.36 -3.99
CA THR A 471 16.93 -15.39 -4.96
C THR A 471 15.41 -15.55 -5.01
N THR A 472 14.73 -14.47 -5.34
CA THR A 472 13.32 -14.56 -5.74
C THR A 472 13.34 -14.63 -7.24
N THR A 473 13.03 -15.83 -7.77
CA THR A 473 12.87 -16.07 -9.20
C THR A 473 11.75 -15.16 -9.74
N ASP A 474 11.66 -14.99 -11.06
CA ASP A 474 10.58 -14.23 -11.74
C ASP A 474 9.15 -14.59 -11.25
N ASP A 475 9.01 -15.72 -10.54
CA ASP A 475 7.79 -16.28 -9.94
C ASP A 475 7.19 -15.43 -8.78
N GLU A 476 7.94 -14.48 -8.21
CA GLU A 476 7.42 -13.58 -7.15
C GLU A 476 6.90 -12.23 -7.67
N LEU A 477 7.21 -11.85 -8.91
CA LEU A 477 6.77 -10.58 -9.47
C LEU A 477 5.29 -10.69 -9.87
N GLN A 478 4.44 -9.95 -9.16
CA GLN A 478 3.00 -9.95 -9.34
C GLN A 478 2.45 -8.53 -9.35
N ILE A 479 1.48 -8.28 -10.22
CA ILE A 479 0.76 -7.02 -10.29
C ILE A 479 -0.73 -7.19 -9.96
N ASP A 480 -1.30 -6.20 -9.29
CA ASP A 480 -2.73 -6.09 -9.06
C ASP A 480 -3.48 -5.50 -10.28
N PHE A 481 -4.80 -5.35 -10.18
CA PHE A 481 -5.60 -4.85 -11.29
C PHE A 481 -5.33 -3.35 -11.61
N ALA A 482 -4.98 -2.53 -10.62
CA ALA A 482 -4.68 -1.12 -10.85
C ALA A 482 -3.31 -0.96 -11.54
N GLU A 483 -2.34 -1.76 -11.13
CA GLU A 483 -1.02 -1.86 -11.77
C GLU A 483 -1.13 -2.43 -13.19
N PHE A 484 -2.06 -3.35 -13.42
CA PHE A 484 -2.40 -3.83 -14.76
C PHE A 484 -2.95 -2.71 -15.68
N GLU A 485 -3.85 -1.86 -15.18
CA GLU A 485 -4.33 -0.69 -15.92
C GLU A 485 -3.20 0.29 -16.22
N GLU A 486 -2.31 0.56 -15.24
CA GLU A 486 -1.10 1.36 -15.43
C GLU A 486 -0.21 0.76 -16.54
N ALA A 487 -0.01 -0.57 -16.53
CA ALA A 487 0.80 -1.26 -17.55
C ALA A 487 0.21 -1.11 -18.96
N LEU A 488 -1.11 -1.23 -19.11
CA LEU A 488 -1.79 -1.04 -20.41
C LEU A 488 -1.64 0.40 -20.92
N ALA A 489 -1.70 1.39 -20.03
CA ALA A 489 -1.49 2.78 -20.42
C ALA A 489 -0.03 3.03 -20.84
N VAL A 490 0.96 2.45 -20.16
CA VAL A 490 2.35 2.54 -20.58
C VAL A 490 2.57 1.84 -21.93
N LEU A 491 1.97 0.67 -22.16
CA LEU A 491 2.04 -0.02 -23.46
C LEU A 491 1.36 0.78 -24.57
N THR A 492 0.29 1.51 -24.27
CA THR A 492 -0.35 2.44 -25.23
C THR A 492 0.65 3.48 -25.74
N GLU A 493 1.48 4.04 -24.86
CA GLU A 493 2.52 5.01 -25.25
C GLU A 493 3.59 4.41 -26.18
N HIS A 494 3.86 3.10 -26.08
CA HIS A 494 4.83 2.41 -26.94
C HIS A 494 4.23 1.94 -28.26
N VAL A 495 2.92 1.69 -28.31
CA VAL A 495 2.24 1.14 -29.49
C VAL A 495 1.64 2.26 -30.35
N ILE A 496 1.09 3.30 -29.72
CA ILE A 496 0.45 4.44 -30.38
C ILE A 496 1.22 5.70 -29.99
N CYS A 497 2.43 5.88 -30.54
CA CYS A 497 3.34 6.95 -30.15
C CYS A 497 3.03 8.32 -30.78
N ASN A 498 1.75 8.67 -31.02
CA ASN A 498 1.40 9.96 -31.62
C ASN A 498 1.18 11.03 -30.53
N PRO A 499 2.14 11.94 -30.29
CA PRO A 499 2.04 12.92 -29.21
C PRO A 499 0.95 13.99 -29.46
N TYR A 500 0.45 14.12 -30.69
CA TYR A 500 -0.62 15.06 -31.03
C TYR A 500 -2.01 14.53 -30.69
N ILE A 501 -2.12 13.25 -30.31
CA ILE A 501 -3.36 12.65 -29.87
C ILE A 501 -3.31 12.50 -28.34
N PRO A 502 -4.26 13.08 -27.59
CA PRO A 502 -4.32 12.93 -26.14
C PRO A 502 -4.30 11.46 -25.71
N LEU A 503 -3.65 11.16 -24.58
CA LEU A 503 -3.50 9.79 -24.07
C LEU A 503 -4.85 9.05 -23.97
N HIS A 504 -5.90 9.68 -23.47
CA HIS A 504 -7.21 9.01 -23.33
C HIS A 504 -7.75 8.47 -24.66
N LYS A 505 -7.60 9.20 -25.78
CA LYS A 505 -8.04 8.73 -27.10
C LYS A 505 -7.20 7.57 -27.61
N ARG A 506 -5.88 7.66 -27.41
CA ARG A 506 -4.95 6.59 -27.79
C ARG A 506 -5.21 5.34 -26.97
N LEU A 507 -5.45 5.49 -25.67
CA LEU A 507 -5.78 4.39 -24.76
C LEU A 507 -7.10 3.74 -25.15
N GLU A 508 -8.13 4.51 -25.44
CA GLU A 508 -9.40 3.99 -25.92
C GLU A 508 -9.23 3.22 -27.23
N GLN A 509 -8.49 3.77 -28.19
CA GLN A 509 -8.16 3.09 -29.44
C GLN A 509 -7.40 1.77 -29.17
N PHE A 510 -6.35 1.81 -28.34
CA PHE A 510 -5.56 0.65 -27.97
C PHE A 510 -6.40 -0.46 -27.33
N VAL A 511 -7.25 -0.11 -26.36
CA VAL A 511 -8.14 -1.07 -25.69
C VAL A 511 -9.12 -1.68 -26.68
N THR A 512 -9.79 -0.86 -27.50
CA THR A 512 -10.86 -1.33 -28.40
C THR A 512 -10.36 -2.08 -29.63
N GLU A 513 -9.23 -1.70 -30.22
CA GLU A 513 -8.75 -2.25 -31.48
C GLU A 513 -7.72 -3.37 -31.30
N MET A 514 -7.01 -3.38 -30.16
CA MET A 514 -5.89 -4.30 -29.93
C MET A 514 -6.15 -5.23 -28.76
N VAL A 515 -6.53 -4.72 -27.58
CA VAL A 515 -6.66 -5.56 -26.38
C VAL A 515 -7.94 -6.40 -26.42
N LEU A 516 -9.12 -5.77 -26.43
CA LEU A 516 -10.40 -6.47 -26.34
C LEU A 516 -10.64 -7.50 -27.46
N PRO A 517 -10.32 -7.23 -28.74
CA PRO A 517 -10.61 -8.18 -29.81
C PRO A 517 -9.66 -9.39 -29.86
N ARG A 518 -8.49 -9.28 -29.23
CA ARG A 518 -7.38 -10.25 -29.41
C ARG A 518 -7.02 -10.99 -28.12
N ALA A 519 -7.24 -10.37 -26.96
CA ALA A 519 -7.05 -11.02 -25.67
C ALA A 519 -7.95 -12.27 -25.58
N ARG A 520 -7.39 -13.36 -25.06
CA ARG A 520 -8.18 -14.56 -24.81
C ARG A 520 -9.15 -14.31 -23.66
N GLN A 521 -10.37 -14.78 -23.84
CA GLN A 521 -11.43 -14.68 -22.85
C GLN A 521 -12.22 -15.99 -22.82
N LYS A 522 -12.72 -16.37 -21.65
CA LYS A 522 -13.59 -17.54 -21.51
C LYS A 522 -14.92 -17.21 -22.15
N LYS A 523 -15.25 -17.80 -23.31
CA LYS A 523 -16.51 -17.56 -24.02
C LYS A 523 -17.70 -17.81 -23.07
N THR A 524 -18.42 -16.76 -22.74
CA THR A 524 -19.72 -16.87 -22.07
C THR A 524 -20.66 -17.61 -23.04
N LYS A 525 -21.44 -18.57 -22.54
CA LYS A 525 -22.39 -19.38 -23.35
C LYS A 525 -23.50 -18.58 -24.09
N GLY A 526 -23.41 -17.25 -24.16
CA GLY A 526 -24.36 -16.35 -24.82
C GLY A 526 -24.04 -16.00 -26.27
N ASP A 527 -22.79 -16.11 -26.73
CA ASP A 527 -22.37 -15.64 -28.07
C ASP A 527 -22.37 -16.73 -29.15
N LEU A 528 -23.12 -17.82 -28.92
CA LEU A 528 -23.49 -18.80 -29.94
C LEU A 528 -24.99 -18.68 -30.21
N ARG A 529 -25.40 -17.58 -30.82
CA ARG A 529 -26.65 -17.47 -31.58
C ARG A 529 -26.44 -16.63 -32.83
#